data_AF-A0A6L9S8Q4-F1
#
_entry.id   AF-A0A6L9S8Q4-F1
#
_cell.length_a   1.000
_cell.length_b   1.000
_cell.length_c   1.000
_cell.angle_alpha   90.00
_cell.angle_beta   90.00
_cell.angle_gamma   90.00
#
_symmetry.space_group_name_H-M   'P 1'
#
loop_
_entity.id
_entity.type
_entity.pdbx_description
1 polymer ?
#
loop_
_entity_poly.entity_id
_entity_poly.type
_entity_poly.pdbx_seq_one_letter_code
_entity_poly.pdbx_strand_id
1 'polypeptide(L)'
;MNRTTTITSTITAAALTLLLSACGSDEGANPFAGVGNDTGGDGSQTDNQGQPAGDYCDAVVQLVDTAEDKVSGAYASGSSHAEVTREIADAFREIAAGAPDAGIADDWSTAADAWDALADLPAPDDDPSGEQREQLYQDWDFDAIRERLDARMAECGVDLTEAGGGSQAADGGGQHDQDAEQESEAVASAEYCSRVEPFADDLFAASTFSDYERGSAVEGQLEEIAALAPSQAVADDWSTYAMAVGLLSLEDMSDPTVLSQALYELSTSNPSMFGDLPNITMRLGSHLRTVCQDG
;
A
#
# COMPACT_ATOMS: atom_id res chain seq x y z
N MET A 1 16.42 19.34 -25.24
CA MET A 1 16.33 19.88 -23.87
C MET A 1 15.73 18.78 -23.03
N ASN A 2 16.56 18.16 -22.18
CA ASN A 2 16.19 17.03 -21.34
C ASN A 2 15.34 17.54 -20.17
N ARG A 3 14.18 16.91 -19.94
CA ARG A 3 13.45 16.99 -18.66
C ARG A 3 13.55 15.62 -18.03
N THR A 4 14.27 15.55 -16.93
CA THR A 4 14.49 14.36 -16.11
C THR A 4 13.21 14.09 -15.32
N THR A 5 12.63 12.93 -15.55
CA THR A 5 11.47 12.35 -14.85
C THR A 5 11.83 12.06 -13.39
N THR A 6 10.99 12.44 -12.45
CA THR A 6 11.00 11.94 -11.06
C THR A 6 9.57 11.51 -10.78
N ILE A 7 9.30 10.22 -10.98
CA ILE A 7 8.06 9.55 -10.60
C ILE A 7 8.53 8.50 -9.60
N THR A 8 8.25 8.75 -8.32
CA THR A 8 8.71 7.92 -7.21
C THR A 8 7.61 6.88 -6.92
N SER A 9 7.94 5.65 -7.28
CA SER A 9 7.37 4.35 -6.88
C SER A 9 6.59 4.38 -5.55
N THR A 10 5.27 4.19 -5.60
CA THR A 10 4.40 4.06 -4.40
C THR A 10 3.22 3.10 -4.56
N ILE A 11 2.91 2.59 -5.76
CA ILE A 11 1.69 1.80 -6.02
C ILE A 11 1.99 0.29 -6.03
N THR A 12 3.25 -0.18 -6.02
CA THR A 12 3.56 -1.61 -5.85
C THR A 12 3.06 -2.14 -4.50
N ALA A 13 3.01 -1.26 -3.50
CA ALA A 13 2.37 -1.54 -2.23
C ALA A 13 0.87 -1.76 -2.36
N ALA A 14 0.15 -1.08 -3.28
CA ALA A 14 -1.31 -1.10 -3.44
C ALA A 14 -1.90 -2.48 -3.80
N ALA A 15 -1.22 -3.25 -4.67
CA ALA A 15 -1.67 -4.58 -5.04
C ALA A 15 -1.53 -5.56 -3.85
N LEU A 16 -0.42 -5.49 -3.10
CA LEU A 16 -0.27 -6.24 -1.84
C LEU A 16 -1.07 -5.62 -0.68
N THR A 17 -1.43 -4.34 -0.72
CA THR A 17 -2.13 -3.63 0.38
C THR A 17 -3.65 -3.68 0.25
N LEU A 18 -4.20 -4.02 -0.93
CA LEU A 18 -5.55 -4.55 -1.06
C LEU A 18 -5.76 -5.86 -0.28
N LEU A 19 -4.68 -6.61 -0.01
CA LEU A 19 -4.64 -7.73 0.93
C LEU A 19 -4.45 -7.28 2.40
N LEU A 20 -3.63 -6.24 2.63
CA LEU A 20 -3.26 -5.76 3.98
C LEU A 20 -4.35 -4.94 4.70
N SER A 21 -5.35 -4.40 4.00
CA SER A 21 -6.40 -3.58 4.64
C SER A 21 -7.51 -4.39 5.33
N ALA A 22 -7.55 -5.73 5.17
CA ALA A 22 -8.64 -6.56 5.66
C ALA A 22 -8.29 -7.50 6.84
N CYS A 23 -7.02 -7.60 7.28
CA CYS A 23 -6.63 -8.47 8.39
C CYS A 23 -6.48 -7.68 9.71
N GLY A 24 -7.63 -7.37 10.31
CA GLY A 24 -7.70 -6.90 11.69
C GLY A 24 -7.29 -8.02 12.65
N SER A 25 -6.25 -7.74 13.44
CA SER A 25 -5.66 -8.61 14.47
C SER A 25 -6.67 -9.31 15.39
N ASP A 26 -6.55 -10.64 15.55
CA ASP A 26 -6.98 -11.34 16.76
C ASP A 26 -5.81 -12.15 17.37
N GLU A 27 -5.60 -12.00 18.67
CA GLU A 27 -4.51 -12.61 19.44
C GLU A 27 -4.79 -14.11 19.67
N GLY A 28 -4.02 -15.01 19.06
CA GLY A 28 -4.25 -16.45 19.22
C GLY A 28 -3.06 -17.37 18.96
N ALA A 29 -2.14 -17.47 19.92
CA ALA A 29 -1.22 -18.59 20.18
C ALA A 29 -0.73 -19.47 19.00
N ASN A 30 0.51 -19.24 18.56
CA ASN A 30 1.27 -20.13 17.67
C ASN A 30 1.32 -21.59 18.19
N PRO A 31 0.82 -22.59 17.42
CA PRO A 31 0.90 -24.01 17.79
C PRO A 31 2.21 -24.70 17.34
N PHE A 32 3.16 -24.00 16.70
CA PHE A 32 4.36 -24.62 16.13
C PHE A 32 5.67 -24.38 16.90
N ALA A 33 5.59 -24.12 18.21
CA ALA A 33 6.75 -24.20 19.09
C ALA A 33 7.15 -25.66 19.35
N GLY A 34 7.77 -26.32 18.37
CA GLY A 34 8.29 -27.67 18.61
C GLY A 34 8.68 -28.48 17.39
N VAL A 35 9.63 -28.03 16.57
CA VAL A 35 10.48 -28.95 15.81
C VAL A 35 11.92 -28.44 15.83
N GLY A 36 12.72 -28.99 16.74
CA GLY A 36 14.16 -28.94 16.60
C GLY A 36 14.62 -30.03 15.64
N ASN A 37 15.64 -29.76 14.83
CA ASN A 37 16.60 -30.81 14.49
C ASN A 37 17.97 -30.22 14.12
N ASP A 38 18.94 -30.46 14.98
CA ASP A 38 20.36 -30.47 14.65
C ASP A 38 20.66 -31.60 13.66
N THR A 39 21.43 -31.33 12.60
CA THR A 39 22.59 -32.18 12.23
C THR A 39 23.41 -31.53 11.11
N GLY A 40 24.72 -31.36 11.37
CA GLY A 40 25.67 -30.80 10.43
C GLY A 40 26.14 -31.79 9.35
N GLY A 41 26.85 -31.24 8.35
CA GLY A 41 27.53 -32.00 7.31
C GLY A 41 28.32 -31.07 6.38
N ASP A 42 29.64 -31.08 6.57
CA ASP A 42 30.69 -30.38 5.80
C ASP A 42 30.89 -30.98 4.39
N GLY A 43 31.08 -30.09 3.41
CA GLY A 43 31.88 -30.30 2.19
C GLY A 43 31.29 -31.12 1.04
N SER A 44 31.04 -30.48 -0.12
CA SER A 44 31.92 -30.64 -1.29
C SER A 44 31.37 -29.90 -2.53
N GLN A 45 32.30 -29.19 -3.15
CA GLN A 45 32.26 -28.50 -4.45
C GLN A 45 31.79 -29.44 -5.58
N THR A 46 30.76 -29.06 -6.33
CA THR A 46 30.56 -29.52 -7.73
C THR A 46 29.96 -28.40 -8.58
N ASP A 47 30.82 -27.80 -9.40
CA ASP A 47 30.62 -27.40 -10.80
C ASP A 47 29.22 -26.93 -11.28
N ASN A 48 29.02 -25.61 -11.21
CA ASN A 48 28.54 -24.73 -12.29
C ASN A 48 27.45 -25.27 -13.26
N GLN A 49 26.20 -25.33 -12.78
CA GLN A 49 24.97 -25.13 -13.58
C GLN A 49 24.23 -23.86 -13.09
N GLY A 50 24.95 -22.74 -13.00
CA GLY A 50 24.37 -21.47 -12.56
C GLY A 50 23.44 -20.88 -13.62
N GLN A 51 22.13 -21.06 -13.46
CA GLN A 51 21.05 -20.05 -13.61
C GLN A 51 19.65 -20.71 -13.63
N PRO A 52 19.05 -20.96 -12.45
CA PRO A 52 17.60 -20.85 -12.28
C PRO A 52 17.21 -19.70 -11.34
N ALA A 53 18.07 -19.35 -10.38
CA ALA A 53 17.81 -18.26 -9.43
C ALA A 53 17.79 -16.87 -10.10
N GLY A 54 18.51 -16.69 -11.21
CA GLY A 54 18.54 -15.43 -11.96
C GLY A 54 17.19 -15.13 -12.60
N ASP A 55 16.70 -16.04 -13.45
CA ASP A 55 15.43 -15.86 -14.16
C ASP A 55 14.23 -15.78 -13.21
N TYR A 56 14.26 -16.54 -12.10
CA TYR A 56 13.27 -16.42 -11.02
C TYR A 56 13.26 -15.03 -10.39
N CYS A 57 14.42 -14.55 -9.93
CA CYS A 57 14.49 -13.25 -9.28
C CYS A 57 14.24 -12.09 -10.24
N ASP A 58 14.62 -12.21 -11.52
CA ASP A 58 14.27 -11.24 -12.55
C ASP A 58 12.74 -11.15 -12.73
N ALA A 59 12.02 -12.27 -12.69
CA ALA A 59 10.56 -12.30 -12.75
C ALA A 59 9.91 -11.69 -11.49
N VAL A 60 10.46 -11.96 -10.30
CA VAL A 60 10.01 -11.35 -9.04
C VAL A 60 10.20 -9.83 -9.05
N VAL A 61 11.39 -9.35 -9.46
CA VAL A 61 11.68 -7.92 -9.60
C VAL A 61 10.76 -7.30 -10.65
N GLN A 62 10.56 -7.94 -11.79
CA GLN A 62 9.67 -7.43 -12.83
C GLN A 62 8.22 -7.32 -12.36
N LEU A 63 7.73 -8.28 -11.57
CA LEU A 63 6.41 -8.19 -10.96
C LEU A 63 6.32 -6.94 -10.08
N VAL A 64 7.28 -6.75 -9.18
CA VAL A 64 7.31 -5.61 -8.23
C VAL A 64 7.40 -4.28 -9.00
N ASP A 65 8.27 -4.18 -10.00
CA ASP A 65 8.46 -2.95 -10.79
C ASP A 65 7.24 -2.61 -11.65
N THR A 66 6.50 -3.60 -12.13
CA THR A 66 5.41 -3.38 -13.10
C THR A 66 4.01 -3.52 -12.52
N ALA A 67 3.84 -4.07 -11.32
CA ALA A 67 2.53 -4.25 -10.70
C ALA A 67 1.78 -2.93 -10.57
N GLU A 68 2.46 -1.88 -10.12
CA GLU A 68 1.96 -0.51 -10.02
C GLU A 68 1.36 0.00 -11.34
N ASP A 69 2.20 0.07 -12.37
CA ASP A 69 1.82 0.60 -13.68
C ASP A 69 0.72 -0.23 -14.35
N LYS A 70 0.75 -1.56 -14.15
CA LYS A 70 -0.25 -2.47 -14.70
C LYS A 70 -1.59 -2.30 -14.01
N VAL A 71 -1.62 -2.30 -12.68
CA VAL A 71 -2.86 -2.18 -11.90
C VAL A 71 -3.50 -0.81 -12.15
N SER A 72 -2.73 0.27 -11.99
CA SER A 72 -3.22 1.63 -12.23
C SER A 72 -3.67 1.84 -13.69
N GLY A 73 -2.86 1.37 -14.65
CA GLY A 73 -3.18 1.45 -16.07
C GLY A 73 -4.42 0.65 -16.46
N ALA A 74 -4.59 -0.55 -15.89
CA ALA A 74 -5.75 -1.40 -16.15
C ALA A 74 -7.03 -0.75 -15.63
N TYR A 75 -7.06 -0.28 -14.38
CA TYR A 75 -8.22 0.44 -13.84
C TYR A 75 -8.51 1.73 -14.62
N ALA A 76 -7.49 2.52 -14.96
CA ALA A 76 -7.67 3.73 -15.78
C ALA A 76 -8.22 3.42 -17.19
N SER A 77 -7.95 2.22 -17.72
CA SER A 77 -8.48 1.74 -19.00
C SER A 77 -9.87 1.12 -18.91
N GLY A 78 -10.43 0.99 -17.69
CA GLY A 78 -11.75 0.43 -17.44
C GLY A 78 -11.78 -1.09 -17.27
N SER A 79 -10.64 -1.73 -17.01
CA SER A 79 -10.60 -3.14 -16.62
C SER A 79 -11.37 -3.37 -15.32
N SER A 80 -12.08 -4.48 -15.26
CA SER A 80 -12.78 -4.88 -14.03
C SER A 80 -11.79 -5.36 -12.98
N HIS A 81 -12.16 -5.25 -11.69
CA HIS A 81 -11.38 -5.78 -10.58
C HIS A 81 -10.99 -7.25 -10.82
N ALA A 82 -11.95 -8.08 -11.23
CA ALA A 82 -11.72 -9.50 -11.49
C ALA A 82 -10.73 -9.78 -12.63
N GLU A 83 -10.60 -8.90 -13.62
CA GLU A 83 -9.59 -9.03 -14.67
C GLU A 83 -8.20 -8.70 -14.14
N VAL A 84 -8.06 -7.59 -13.40
CA VAL A 84 -6.79 -7.16 -12.81
C VAL A 84 -6.27 -8.20 -11.82
N THR A 85 -7.15 -8.69 -10.93
CA THR A 85 -6.81 -9.69 -9.91
C THR A 85 -6.37 -11.02 -10.54
N ARG A 86 -6.98 -11.46 -11.65
CA ARG A 86 -6.53 -12.66 -12.38
C ARG A 86 -5.21 -12.46 -13.10
N GLU A 87 -4.95 -11.27 -13.65
CA GLU A 87 -3.66 -10.96 -14.25
C GLU A 87 -2.51 -11.06 -13.23
N ILE A 88 -2.75 -10.61 -11.99
CA ILE A 88 -1.80 -10.76 -10.88
C ILE A 88 -1.62 -12.24 -10.52
N ALA A 89 -2.71 -13.01 -10.42
CA ALA A 89 -2.64 -14.46 -10.18
C ALA A 89 -1.81 -15.19 -11.24
N ASP A 90 -1.97 -14.83 -12.52
CA ASP A 90 -1.20 -15.41 -13.61
C ASP A 90 0.29 -15.05 -13.53
N ALA A 91 0.62 -13.82 -13.10
CA ALA A 91 2.00 -13.43 -12.87
C ALA A 91 2.65 -14.25 -11.73
N PHE A 92 1.93 -14.53 -10.64
CA PHE A 92 2.42 -15.43 -9.58
C PHE A 92 2.63 -16.85 -10.09
N ARG A 93 1.74 -17.37 -10.95
CA ARG A 93 1.92 -18.70 -11.57
C ARG A 93 3.15 -18.75 -12.48
N GLU A 94 3.43 -17.66 -13.19
CA GLU A 94 4.64 -17.54 -14.01
C GLU A 94 5.91 -17.59 -13.14
N ILE A 95 5.93 -16.86 -12.02
CA ILE A 95 7.02 -16.90 -11.05
C ILE A 95 7.17 -18.31 -10.45
N ALA A 96 6.05 -18.95 -10.07
CA ALA A 96 6.06 -20.31 -9.55
C ALA A 96 6.67 -21.32 -10.52
N ALA A 97 6.39 -21.17 -11.83
CA ALA A 97 6.95 -22.04 -12.87
C ALA A 97 8.46 -21.85 -13.06
N GLY A 98 8.98 -20.66 -12.76
CA GLY A 98 10.42 -20.33 -12.80
C GLY A 98 11.18 -20.60 -11.50
N ALA A 99 10.48 -20.96 -10.42
CA ALA A 99 11.07 -21.10 -9.08
C ALA A 99 12.19 -22.16 -9.02
N PRO A 100 13.25 -21.94 -8.21
CA PRO A 100 14.41 -22.81 -8.16
C PRO A 100 14.16 -24.13 -7.40
N ASP A 101 13.10 -24.20 -6.59
CA ASP A 101 12.66 -25.41 -5.90
C ASP A 101 11.13 -25.46 -5.70
N ALA A 102 10.63 -26.64 -5.33
CA ALA A 102 9.20 -26.90 -5.20
C ALA A 102 8.55 -26.15 -4.02
N GLY A 103 9.29 -25.85 -2.95
CA GLY A 103 8.74 -25.09 -1.82
C GLY A 103 8.47 -23.64 -2.22
N ILE A 104 9.40 -23.02 -2.97
CA ILE A 104 9.21 -21.67 -3.52
C ILE A 104 8.07 -21.67 -4.55
N ALA A 105 8.03 -22.67 -5.45
CA ALA A 105 6.94 -22.81 -6.41
C ALA A 105 5.56 -22.93 -5.73
N ASP A 106 5.46 -23.71 -4.66
CA ASP A 106 4.23 -23.89 -3.89
C ASP A 106 3.79 -22.60 -3.20
N ASP A 107 4.72 -21.81 -2.65
CA ASP A 107 4.41 -20.51 -2.03
C ASP A 107 3.77 -19.54 -3.04
N TRP A 108 4.38 -19.40 -4.22
CA TRP A 108 3.84 -18.55 -5.30
C TRP A 108 2.54 -19.09 -5.89
N SER A 109 2.40 -20.41 -6.04
CA SER A 109 1.15 -21.02 -6.53
C SER A 109 0.01 -20.81 -5.53
N THR A 110 0.28 -20.95 -4.22
CA THR A 110 -0.70 -20.68 -3.16
C THR A 110 -1.17 -19.24 -3.21
N ALA A 111 -0.25 -18.29 -3.42
CA ALA A 111 -0.60 -16.89 -3.60
C ALA A 111 -1.48 -16.69 -4.84
N ALA A 112 -1.12 -17.29 -5.97
CA ALA A 112 -1.91 -17.22 -7.19
C ALA A 112 -3.36 -17.72 -6.98
N ASP A 113 -3.52 -18.86 -6.31
CA ASP A 113 -4.85 -19.44 -6.07
C ASP A 113 -5.69 -18.57 -5.11
N ALA A 114 -5.05 -17.94 -4.13
CA ALA A 114 -5.71 -17.00 -3.23
C ALA A 114 -6.20 -15.75 -3.99
N TRP A 115 -5.40 -15.25 -4.94
CA TRP A 115 -5.77 -14.14 -5.81
C TRP A 115 -6.88 -14.52 -6.81
N ASP A 116 -6.84 -15.71 -7.38
CA ASP A 116 -7.91 -16.19 -8.27
C ASP A 116 -9.24 -16.31 -7.52
N ALA A 117 -9.19 -16.80 -6.27
CA ALA A 117 -10.36 -16.85 -5.39
C ALA A 117 -10.89 -15.45 -5.05
N LEU A 118 -10.01 -14.46 -4.85
CA LEU A 118 -10.40 -13.06 -4.67
C LEU A 118 -11.07 -12.49 -5.93
N ALA A 119 -10.60 -12.86 -7.12
CA ALA A 119 -11.15 -12.40 -8.40
C ALA A 119 -12.55 -12.96 -8.68
N ASP A 120 -12.91 -14.06 -8.04
CA ASP A 120 -14.22 -14.70 -8.13
C ASP A 120 -15.22 -14.12 -7.13
N LEU A 121 -14.81 -13.23 -6.23
CA LEU A 121 -15.74 -12.53 -5.35
C LEU A 121 -16.72 -11.66 -6.16
N PRO A 122 -18.01 -11.66 -5.77
CA PRO A 122 -18.98 -10.75 -6.34
C PRO A 122 -18.59 -9.29 -6.07
N ALA A 123 -19.08 -8.38 -6.93
CA ALA A 123 -18.98 -6.95 -6.67
C ALA A 123 -19.66 -6.62 -5.32
N PRO A 124 -19.22 -5.57 -4.61
CA PRO A 124 -19.82 -5.19 -3.32
C PRO A 124 -21.34 -5.02 -3.37
N ASP A 125 -21.87 -4.50 -4.48
CA ASP A 125 -23.32 -4.34 -4.69
C ASP A 125 -24.08 -5.67 -4.84
N ASP A 126 -23.38 -6.73 -5.28
CA ASP A 126 -23.92 -8.07 -5.49
C ASP A 126 -23.78 -8.95 -4.22
N ASP A 127 -22.90 -8.58 -3.28
CA ASP A 127 -22.82 -9.12 -1.92
C ASP A 127 -22.78 -8.00 -0.87
N PRO A 128 -23.92 -7.32 -0.64
CA PRO A 128 -23.98 -6.23 0.34
C PRO A 128 -23.80 -6.73 1.79
N SER A 129 -23.84 -8.05 2.01
CA SER A 129 -23.60 -8.64 3.32
C SER A 129 -22.12 -8.85 3.63
N GLY A 130 -21.28 -8.90 2.59
CA GLY A 130 -19.85 -9.22 2.70
C GLY A 130 -19.55 -10.66 3.13
N GLU A 131 -20.55 -11.52 3.28
CA GLU A 131 -20.40 -12.88 3.84
C GLU A 131 -19.44 -13.73 3.01
N GLN A 132 -19.43 -13.59 1.68
CA GLN A 132 -18.52 -14.37 0.82
C GLN A 132 -17.08 -13.91 0.97
N ARG A 133 -16.88 -12.59 1.14
CA ARG A 133 -15.56 -12.01 1.37
C ARG A 133 -15.00 -12.41 2.73
N GLU A 134 -15.83 -12.35 3.77
CA GLU A 134 -15.47 -12.82 5.12
C GLU A 134 -15.12 -14.32 5.11
N GLN A 135 -15.92 -15.13 4.41
CA GLN A 135 -15.62 -16.56 4.28
C GLN A 135 -14.29 -16.81 3.55
N LEU A 136 -13.98 -16.05 2.50
CA LEU A 136 -12.69 -16.14 1.83
C LEU A 136 -11.53 -15.83 2.80
N TYR A 137 -11.65 -14.79 3.63
CA TYR A 137 -10.63 -14.46 4.62
C TYR A 137 -10.47 -15.51 5.72
N GLN A 138 -11.53 -16.25 6.05
CA GLN A 138 -11.44 -17.37 7.00
C GLN A 138 -10.83 -18.63 6.36
N ASP A 139 -11.10 -18.86 5.07
CA ASP A 139 -10.61 -20.03 4.34
C ASP A 139 -9.11 -19.90 3.97
N TRP A 140 -8.61 -18.66 3.85
CA TRP A 140 -7.23 -18.37 3.45
C TRP A 140 -6.48 -17.59 4.53
N ASP A 141 -5.35 -18.15 4.98
CA ASP A 141 -4.41 -17.45 5.85
C ASP A 141 -3.52 -16.50 5.04
N PHE A 142 -4.10 -15.36 4.67
CA PHE A 142 -3.45 -14.34 3.85
C PHE A 142 -2.22 -13.72 4.51
N ASP A 143 -2.20 -13.64 5.85
CA ASP A 143 -1.04 -13.19 6.61
C ASP A 143 0.13 -14.16 6.47
N ALA A 144 -0.12 -15.46 6.63
CA ALA A 144 0.92 -16.46 6.44
C ALA A 144 1.39 -16.53 4.98
N ILE A 145 0.48 -16.37 4.00
CA ILE A 145 0.86 -16.29 2.58
C ILE A 145 1.79 -15.10 2.36
N ARG A 146 1.43 -13.93 2.87
CA ARG A 146 2.25 -12.72 2.78
C ARG A 146 3.62 -12.91 3.40
N GLU A 147 3.71 -13.40 4.64
CA GLU A 147 5.00 -13.59 5.32
C GLU A 147 5.94 -14.48 4.51
N ARG A 148 5.40 -15.54 3.88
CA ARG A 148 6.19 -16.41 3.00
C ARG A 148 6.63 -15.69 1.74
N LEU A 149 5.76 -14.92 1.07
CA LEU A 149 6.13 -14.15 -0.11
C LEU A 149 7.15 -13.05 0.19
N ASP A 150 7.00 -12.34 1.31
CA ASP A 150 7.94 -11.30 1.74
C ASP A 150 9.35 -11.91 1.92
N ALA A 151 9.44 -13.10 2.51
CA ALA A 151 10.69 -13.83 2.59
C ALA A 151 11.26 -14.18 1.20
N ARG A 152 10.41 -14.60 0.25
CA ARG A 152 10.82 -14.92 -1.13
C ARG A 152 11.28 -13.70 -1.93
N MET A 153 10.65 -12.56 -1.72
CA MET A 153 11.04 -11.29 -2.36
C MET A 153 12.36 -10.78 -1.79
N ALA A 154 12.55 -10.88 -0.47
CA ALA A 154 13.82 -10.53 0.18
C ALA A 154 14.99 -11.40 -0.29
N GLU A 155 14.77 -12.70 -0.57
CA GLU A 155 15.76 -13.59 -1.18
C GLU A 155 16.24 -13.08 -2.56
N CYS A 156 15.39 -12.36 -3.28
CA CYS A 156 15.71 -11.73 -4.57
C CYS A 156 16.24 -10.30 -4.45
N GLY A 157 16.47 -9.80 -3.23
CA GLY A 157 16.96 -8.44 -2.99
C GLY A 157 15.90 -7.35 -3.17
N VAL A 158 14.62 -7.73 -3.21
CA VAL A 158 13.51 -6.78 -3.13
C VAL A 158 13.25 -6.47 -1.66
N ASP A 159 13.49 -5.23 -1.26
CA ASP A 159 13.18 -4.75 0.08
C ASP A 159 11.88 -3.93 0.05
N LEU A 160 10.77 -4.54 0.48
CA LEU A 160 9.48 -3.86 0.60
C LEU A 160 9.38 -2.95 1.84
N THR A 161 10.34 -3.06 2.77
CA THR A 161 10.40 -2.21 3.97
C THR A 161 10.93 -0.79 3.69
N GLU A 162 11.61 -0.57 2.56
CA GLU A 162 12.13 0.77 2.17
C GLU A 162 11.10 1.65 1.43
N ALA A 163 9.90 1.14 1.10
CA ALA A 163 8.84 1.94 0.47
C ALA A 163 8.22 3.01 1.42
N GLY A 164 8.59 3.02 2.71
CA GLY A 164 8.06 3.94 3.72
C GLY A 164 9.07 4.93 4.31
N GLY A 165 10.33 4.99 3.85
CA GLY A 165 11.24 6.00 4.39
C GLY A 165 12.72 5.87 4.02
N GLY A 166 13.24 6.95 3.44
CA GLY A 166 14.64 7.31 3.55
C GLY A 166 15.52 6.87 2.38
N SER A 167 15.90 7.85 1.57
CA SER A 167 16.93 7.71 0.55
C SER A 167 18.20 7.06 1.12
N GLN A 168 18.66 5.96 0.50
CA GLN A 168 20.03 5.48 0.68
C GLN A 168 21.01 6.54 0.17
N ALA A 169 21.58 7.31 1.09
CA ALA A 169 22.82 8.02 0.84
C ALA A 169 23.98 7.06 1.15
N ALA A 170 24.66 6.67 0.07
CA ALA A 170 25.90 5.92 0.12
C ALA A 170 26.93 6.56 1.07
N ASP A 171 27.59 5.67 1.82
CA ASP A 171 28.69 5.90 2.73
C ASP A 171 29.75 6.87 2.14
N GLY A 172 29.93 8.00 2.82
CA GLY A 172 30.81 9.08 2.38
C GLY A 172 31.02 10.10 3.49
N GLY A 173 31.83 9.73 4.48
CA GLY A 173 32.17 10.56 5.63
C GLY A 173 32.65 11.97 5.26
N GLY A 174 32.04 12.96 5.90
CA GLY A 174 32.48 14.35 5.87
C GLY A 174 31.66 15.20 6.83
N GLN A 175 32.22 15.49 8.01
CA GLN A 175 31.74 16.58 8.87
C GLN A 175 31.69 17.87 8.05
N HIS A 176 30.57 18.57 7.95
CA HIS A 176 30.52 20.04 7.95
C HIS A 176 29.09 20.57 8.15
N ASP A 177 28.99 21.40 9.18
CA ASP A 177 28.19 22.60 9.35
C ASP A 177 26.66 22.57 9.28
N GLN A 178 26.12 23.06 10.40
CA GLN A 178 24.76 23.47 10.65
C GLN A 178 24.37 24.59 9.69
N ASP A 179 23.65 24.26 8.63
CA ASP A 179 22.74 25.20 7.98
C ASP A 179 21.33 24.65 8.14
N ALA A 180 20.65 25.17 9.17
CA ALA A 180 19.21 25.11 9.27
C ALA A 180 18.64 25.96 8.13
N GLU A 181 18.40 25.33 6.99
CA GLU A 181 17.56 25.91 5.94
C GLU A 181 16.18 26.14 6.56
N GLN A 182 15.86 27.41 6.81
CA GLN A 182 14.48 27.84 6.94
C GLN A 182 13.79 27.52 5.61
N GLU A 183 13.09 26.38 5.56
CA GLU A 183 12.06 26.17 4.56
C GLU A 183 11.14 27.39 4.63
N SER A 184 11.23 28.23 3.60
CA SER A 184 10.34 29.36 3.43
C SER A 184 8.92 28.81 3.49
N GLU A 185 8.15 29.18 4.52
CA GLU A 185 6.74 28.82 4.65
C GLU A 185 6.06 29.14 3.32
N ALA A 186 5.77 28.09 2.55
CA ALA A 186 5.22 28.26 1.22
C ALA A 186 3.80 28.82 1.38
N VAL A 187 3.58 30.01 0.83
CA VAL A 187 2.29 30.70 0.92
C VAL A 187 1.29 29.93 0.05
N ALA A 188 0.16 29.53 0.62
CA ALA A 188 -0.89 28.87 -0.15
C ALA A 188 -1.44 29.76 -1.26
N SER A 189 -1.79 29.14 -2.38
CA SER A 189 -2.51 29.81 -3.45
C SER A 189 -3.98 30.03 -3.05
N ALA A 190 -4.60 31.07 -3.63
CA ALA A 190 -6.05 31.28 -3.47
C ALA A 190 -6.87 30.11 -4.02
N GLU A 191 -6.35 29.40 -5.02
CA GLU A 191 -6.97 28.20 -5.59
C GLU A 191 -6.97 27.04 -4.60
N TYR A 192 -5.83 26.77 -3.95
CA TYR A 192 -5.74 25.80 -2.85
C TYR A 192 -6.71 26.17 -1.73
N CYS A 193 -6.69 27.42 -1.24
CA CYS A 193 -7.57 27.84 -0.15
C CYS A 193 -9.06 27.75 -0.50
N SER A 194 -9.43 28.01 -1.76
CA SER A 194 -10.81 27.79 -2.22
C SER A 194 -11.19 26.32 -2.29
N ARG A 195 -10.24 25.43 -2.62
CA ARG A 195 -10.50 23.99 -2.72
C ARG A 195 -10.68 23.33 -1.35
N VAL A 196 -9.94 23.80 -0.34
CA VAL A 196 -9.99 23.29 1.04
C VAL A 196 -11.07 23.93 1.91
N GLU A 197 -11.69 25.04 1.46
CA GLU A 197 -12.75 25.74 2.20
C GLU A 197 -13.85 24.80 2.76
N PRO A 198 -14.35 23.78 2.01
CA PRO A 198 -15.35 22.86 2.54
C PRO A 198 -14.88 22.02 3.74
N PHE A 199 -13.57 21.84 3.90
CA PHE A 199 -12.95 21.01 4.93
C PHE A 199 -12.41 21.84 6.12
N ALA A 200 -12.44 23.17 6.01
CA ALA A 200 -11.74 24.07 6.94
C ALA A 200 -12.33 24.08 8.36
N ASP A 201 -13.64 23.86 8.49
CA ASP A 201 -14.32 23.87 9.79
C ASP A 201 -14.21 22.52 10.51
N ASP A 202 -14.39 21.42 9.78
CA ASP A 202 -14.33 20.06 10.32
C ASP A 202 -13.96 19.08 9.19
N LEU A 203 -12.68 18.71 9.15
CA LEU A 203 -12.12 17.80 8.16
C LEU A 203 -12.85 16.44 8.14
N PHE A 204 -13.20 15.91 9.31
CA PHE A 204 -13.86 14.61 9.40
C PHE A 204 -15.30 14.70 8.91
N ALA A 205 -16.07 15.69 9.39
CA ALA A 205 -17.45 15.86 8.96
C ALA A 205 -17.55 16.10 7.45
N ALA A 206 -16.64 16.89 6.88
CA ALA A 206 -16.59 17.15 5.44
C ALA A 206 -16.18 15.93 4.60
N SER A 207 -15.50 14.94 5.22
CA SER A 207 -15.03 13.73 4.55
C SER A 207 -15.96 12.53 4.76
N THR A 208 -17.15 12.72 5.34
CA THR A 208 -18.14 11.64 5.50
C THR A 208 -18.87 11.31 4.21
N PHE A 209 -19.25 10.04 4.05
CA PHE A 209 -19.96 9.53 2.88
C PHE A 209 -20.80 8.30 3.24
N SER A 210 -21.88 8.05 2.50
CA SER A 210 -22.83 6.97 2.78
C SER A 210 -22.72 5.77 1.83
N ASP A 211 -21.92 5.91 0.79
CA ASP A 211 -21.80 4.96 -0.31
C ASP A 211 -20.50 5.18 -1.07
N TYR A 212 -20.14 4.18 -1.87
CA TYR A 212 -18.90 4.15 -2.64
C TYR A 212 -18.75 5.33 -3.61
N GLU A 213 -19.79 5.68 -4.37
CA GLU A 213 -19.72 6.80 -5.33
C GLU A 213 -19.36 8.11 -4.62
N ARG A 214 -19.95 8.34 -3.43
CA ARG A 214 -19.61 9.51 -2.62
C ARG A 214 -18.23 9.41 -1.99
N GLY A 215 -17.84 8.24 -1.49
CA GLY A 215 -16.50 8.03 -0.92
C GLY A 215 -15.40 8.31 -1.94
N SER A 216 -15.52 7.75 -3.14
CA SER A 216 -14.61 7.98 -4.27
C SER A 216 -14.61 9.45 -4.71
N ALA A 217 -15.77 10.13 -4.68
CA ALA A 217 -15.82 11.57 -4.97
C ALA A 217 -15.12 12.43 -3.91
N VAL A 218 -15.14 12.02 -2.63
CA VAL A 218 -14.41 12.70 -1.55
C VAL A 218 -12.90 12.45 -1.72
N GLU A 219 -12.48 11.20 -1.93
CA GLU A 219 -11.09 10.84 -2.25
C GLU A 219 -10.55 11.71 -3.39
N GLY A 220 -11.24 11.76 -4.54
CA GLY A 220 -10.79 12.56 -5.68
C GLY A 220 -10.67 14.06 -5.37
N GLN A 221 -11.54 14.61 -4.51
CA GLN A 221 -11.39 16.00 -4.05
C GLN A 221 -10.14 16.20 -3.19
N LEU A 222 -9.81 15.25 -2.33
CA LEU A 222 -8.63 15.28 -1.48
C LEU A 222 -7.34 15.15 -2.31
N GLU A 223 -7.34 14.32 -3.35
CA GLU A 223 -6.21 14.22 -4.30
C GLU A 223 -6.01 15.52 -5.09
N GLU A 224 -7.08 16.15 -5.57
CA GLU A 224 -7.00 17.46 -6.22
C GLU A 224 -6.45 18.54 -5.29
N ILE A 225 -6.80 18.50 -4.01
CA ILE A 225 -6.24 19.38 -2.98
C ILE A 225 -4.74 19.11 -2.81
N ALA A 226 -4.33 17.84 -2.73
CA ALA A 226 -2.93 17.46 -2.60
C ALA A 226 -2.07 18.03 -3.73
N ALA A 227 -2.57 17.98 -4.97
CA ALA A 227 -1.88 18.51 -6.15
C ALA A 227 -1.70 20.04 -6.11
N LEU A 228 -2.51 20.76 -5.34
CA LEU A 228 -2.46 22.21 -5.17
C LEU A 228 -1.71 22.64 -3.89
N ALA A 229 -1.26 21.69 -3.07
CA ALA A 229 -0.69 21.97 -1.77
C ALA A 229 0.57 22.87 -1.86
N PRO A 230 0.76 23.79 -0.91
CA PRO A 230 1.87 24.74 -0.96
C PRO A 230 3.25 24.11 -0.77
N SER A 231 3.32 22.92 -0.17
CA SER A 231 4.58 22.19 0.07
C SER A 231 4.37 20.70 -0.11
N GLN A 232 5.47 19.98 -0.38
CA GLN A 232 5.43 18.52 -0.53
C GLN A 232 4.88 17.82 0.71
N ALA A 233 5.30 18.23 1.92
CA ALA A 233 4.82 17.65 3.16
C ALA A 233 3.29 17.77 3.32
N VAL A 234 2.71 18.92 2.93
CA VAL A 234 1.25 19.11 2.96
C VAL A 234 0.57 18.29 1.86
N ALA A 235 1.19 18.17 0.68
CA ALA A 235 0.70 17.31 -0.39
C ALA A 235 0.67 15.83 0.04
N ASP A 236 1.72 15.36 0.69
CA ASP A 236 1.84 13.99 1.20
C ASP A 236 0.79 13.69 2.28
N ASP A 237 0.56 14.63 3.20
CA ASP A 237 -0.48 14.54 4.22
C ASP A 237 -1.88 14.42 3.58
N TRP A 238 -2.20 15.26 2.58
CA TRP A 238 -3.47 15.17 1.86
C TRP A 238 -3.61 13.88 1.07
N SER A 239 -2.55 13.43 0.40
CA SER A 239 -2.56 12.22 -0.43
C SER A 239 -2.75 10.97 0.42
N THR A 240 -2.07 10.91 1.56
CA THR A 240 -2.23 9.81 2.53
C THR A 240 -3.65 9.78 3.10
N TYR A 241 -4.22 10.95 3.41
CA TYR A 241 -5.60 11.05 3.87
C TYR A 241 -6.61 10.66 2.78
N ALA A 242 -6.40 11.08 1.54
CA ALA A 242 -7.21 10.71 0.38
C ALA A 242 -7.24 9.20 0.19
N MET A 243 -6.07 8.55 0.19
CA MET A 243 -5.94 7.11 0.05
C MET A 243 -6.68 6.36 1.17
N ALA A 244 -6.57 6.82 2.42
CA ALA A 244 -7.28 6.23 3.54
C ALA A 244 -8.81 6.35 3.38
N VAL A 245 -9.30 7.51 2.94
CA VAL A 245 -10.72 7.73 2.63
C VAL A 245 -11.19 6.85 1.46
N GLY A 246 -10.38 6.71 0.42
CA GLY A 246 -10.64 5.84 -0.72
C GLY A 246 -10.78 4.37 -0.33
N LEU A 247 -9.91 3.85 0.54
CA LEU A 247 -10.02 2.49 1.07
C LEU A 247 -11.30 2.29 1.87
N LEU A 248 -11.68 3.29 2.67
CA LEU A 248 -12.90 3.25 3.48
C LEU A 248 -14.18 3.49 2.67
N SER A 249 -14.09 3.82 1.37
CA SER A 249 -15.26 4.10 0.51
C SER A 249 -16.21 2.92 0.34
N LEU A 250 -15.75 1.70 0.63
CA LEU A 250 -16.56 0.48 0.59
C LEU A 250 -17.51 0.33 1.79
N GLU A 251 -17.34 1.16 2.82
CA GLU A 251 -18.13 1.13 4.05
C GLU A 251 -19.01 2.39 4.19
N ASP A 252 -20.04 2.33 5.04
CA ASP A 252 -20.85 3.51 5.39
C ASP A 252 -20.12 4.35 6.44
N MET A 253 -19.54 5.47 6.00
CA MET A 253 -18.82 6.44 6.82
C MET A 253 -19.62 7.73 7.03
N SER A 254 -20.95 7.62 7.09
CA SER A 254 -21.83 8.79 7.21
C SER A 254 -21.79 9.44 8.59
N ASP A 255 -21.27 8.76 9.61
CA ASP A 255 -21.00 9.30 10.94
C ASP A 255 -19.52 9.69 11.07
N PRO A 256 -19.19 10.97 11.36
CA PRO A 256 -17.80 11.42 11.53
C PRO A 256 -17.04 10.67 12.62
N THR A 257 -17.74 10.17 13.64
CA THR A 257 -17.16 9.35 14.72
C THR A 257 -16.72 8.00 14.21
N VAL A 258 -17.53 7.39 13.33
CA VAL A 258 -17.23 6.10 12.70
C VAL A 258 -16.04 6.26 11.75
N LEU A 259 -16.04 7.30 10.90
CA LEU A 259 -14.90 7.61 10.03
C LEU A 259 -13.61 7.82 10.84
N SER A 260 -13.66 8.61 11.92
CA SER A 260 -12.50 8.82 12.77
C SER A 260 -12.00 7.53 13.43
N GLN A 261 -12.90 6.63 13.83
CA GLN A 261 -12.52 5.35 14.41
C GLN A 261 -11.90 4.43 13.36
N ALA A 262 -12.50 4.33 12.17
CA ALA A 262 -11.97 3.51 11.08
C ALA A 262 -10.58 3.99 10.62
N LEU A 263 -10.36 5.30 10.54
CA LEU A 263 -9.04 5.86 10.24
C LEU A 263 -8.00 5.55 11.33
N TYR A 264 -8.42 5.55 12.60
CA TYR A 264 -7.55 5.14 13.70
C TYR A 264 -7.21 3.65 13.61
N GLU A 265 -8.21 2.79 13.39
CA GLU A 265 -8.02 1.35 13.22
C GLU A 265 -7.10 1.06 12.03
N LEU A 266 -7.30 1.74 10.89
CA LEU A 266 -6.43 1.66 9.71
C LEU A 266 -4.99 2.05 10.05
N SER A 267 -4.78 3.11 10.85
CA SER A 267 -3.44 3.52 11.30
C SER A 267 -2.74 2.48 12.17
N THR A 268 -3.51 1.72 12.96
CA THR A 268 -2.97 0.68 13.84
C THR A 268 -2.73 -0.63 13.11
N SER A 269 -3.61 -0.99 12.18
CA SER A 269 -3.52 -2.24 11.40
C SER A 269 -2.46 -2.14 10.30
N ASN A 270 -2.25 -0.95 9.75
CA ASN A 270 -1.30 -0.69 8.66
C ASN A 270 -0.31 0.44 9.01
N PRO A 271 0.52 0.28 10.05
CA PRO A 271 1.33 1.38 10.60
C PRO A 271 2.44 1.86 9.65
N SER A 272 2.90 1.03 8.71
CA SER A 272 3.90 1.40 7.71
C SER A 272 3.38 2.42 6.70
N MET A 273 2.08 2.38 6.38
CA MET A 273 1.46 3.24 5.38
C MET A 273 0.61 4.35 6.01
N PHE A 274 -0.09 4.03 7.10
CA PHE A 274 -1.10 4.88 7.71
C PHE A 274 -0.83 5.21 9.18
N GLY A 275 0.30 4.79 9.73
CA GLY A 275 0.61 4.97 11.16
C GLY A 275 0.59 6.42 11.64
N ASP A 276 0.73 7.37 10.71
CA ASP A 276 0.71 8.80 11.01
C ASP A 276 -0.66 9.49 10.77
N LEU A 277 -1.70 8.76 10.32
CA LEU A 277 -3.04 9.32 10.07
C LEU A 277 -3.61 10.17 11.23
N PRO A 278 -3.48 9.74 12.52
CA PRO A 278 -3.94 10.56 13.64
C PRO A 278 -3.23 11.92 13.72
N ASN A 279 -1.97 12.01 13.32
CA ASN A 279 -1.22 13.26 13.32
C ASN A 279 -1.46 14.06 12.04
N ILE A 280 -1.63 13.39 10.88
CA ILE A 280 -1.97 14.02 9.59
C ILE A 280 -3.22 14.87 9.73
N THR A 281 -4.30 14.31 10.29
CA THR A 281 -5.57 15.05 10.44
C THR A 281 -5.43 16.29 11.33
N MET A 282 -4.63 16.21 12.40
CA MET A 282 -4.29 17.37 13.22
C MET A 282 -3.44 18.40 12.48
N ARG A 283 -2.42 17.95 11.72
CA ARG A 283 -1.54 18.85 10.94
C ARG A 283 -2.30 19.57 9.85
N LEU A 284 -3.13 18.86 9.09
CA LEU A 284 -4.01 19.44 8.07
C LEU A 284 -4.99 20.45 8.70
N GLY A 285 -5.69 20.06 9.79
CA GLY A 285 -6.60 20.98 10.48
C GLY A 285 -5.92 22.20 11.10
N SER A 286 -4.65 22.10 11.51
CA SER A 286 -3.84 23.25 11.92
C SER A 286 -3.46 24.11 10.72
N HIS A 287 -2.98 23.50 9.65
CA HIS A 287 -2.55 24.16 8.42
C HIS A 287 -3.68 24.98 7.78
N LEU A 288 -4.89 24.41 7.69
CA LEU A 288 -6.06 25.10 7.14
C LEU A 288 -6.39 26.39 7.89
N ARG A 289 -6.34 26.34 9.22
CA ARG A 289 -6.58 27.52 10.07
C ARG A 289 -5.50 28.58 9.89
N THR A 290 -4.23 28.18 9.88
CA THR A 290 -3.12 29.15 9.83
C THR A 290 -2.91 29.76 8.46
N VAL A 291 -3.13 28.99 7.38
CA VAL A 291 -2.72 29.40 6.03
C VAL A 291 -3.88 29.96 5.21
N CYS A 292 -5.12 29.50 5.43
CA CYS A 292 -6.27 29.91 4.63
C CYS A 292 -7.32 30.74 5.37
N GLN A 293 -7.35 30.77 6.71
CA GLN A 293 -8.31 31.59 7.48
C GLN A 293 -7.71 32.92 7.99
N ASP A 294 -6.39 32.98 8.19
CA ASP A 294 -5.67 34.18 8.66
C ASP A 294 -4.97 34.98 7.54
N GLY A 295 -5.07 34.52 6.29
CA GLY A 295 -4.39 35.06 5.09
C GLY A 295 -5.21 36.05 4.27
#